data_AF-A0A1V4U0I3-F1
#
_entry.id   AF-A0A1V4U0I3-F1
#
_cell.length_a   1.000
_cell.length_b   1.000
_cell.length_c   1.000
_cell.angle_alpha   90.00
_cell.angle_beta   90.00
_cell.angle_gamma   90.00
#
_symmetry.space_group_name_H-M   'P 1'
#
loop_
_entity.id
_entity.type
_entity.pdbx_description
1 polymer ?
#
loop_
_entity_poly.entity_id
_entity_poly.type
_entity_poly.pdbx_seq_one_letter_code
_entity_poly.pdbx_strand_id
1 'polypeptide(L)'
;MRTMRVRYPVLLAITFLLLCGIAIAHSPSDMRLDYDQGPGTLLVSVTHQVDDSSTHYVREMVIQKNGVTVDTVTYASQPSRETFTYSYPLTLEPGDVARVTARCNIGGSITREYTRPAAQGQPATVIPTTPSAAPSLWVVHAALLLAAILLLLGVAILPTYGRGIAGWYRLHAGLATVGGILAIVAIAMVFGTIPSGTIRDAWNAHVALGLIVLILLLSTLGAGIYRKWAGRHTGQVRTAHLWLGRVLVVLVLANIILGLSAVGLV
;
A
#
# COMPACT_ATOMS: atom_id res chain seq x y z
N MET A 1 -32.21 31.08 12.68
CA MET A 1 -31.22 30.42 11.79
C MET A 1 -30.14 29.78 12.65
N ARG A 2 -30.13 28.45 12.76
CA ARG A 2 -29.13 27.69 13.53
C ARG A 2 -27.80 27.81 12.80
N THR A 3 -26.81 28.43 13.43
CA THR A 3 -25.44 28.52 12.89
C THR A 3 -24.99 27.13 12.47
N MET A 4 -24.82 26.89 11.17
CA MET A 4 -24.06 25.75 10.66
C MET A 4 -22.63 25.93 11.15
N ARG A 5 -22.36 25.46 12.36
CA ARG A 5 -21.04 25.53 12.99
C ARG A 5 -20.08 24.78 12.08
N VAL A 6 -19.00 25.45 11.71
CA VAL A 6 -17.81 25.11 10.90
C VAL A 6 -17.28 23.65 10.95
N ARG A 7 -17.83 22.78 11.80
CA ARG A 7 -17.49 21.36 11.98
C ARG A 7 -17.92 20.45 10.82
N TYR A 8 -18.97 20.84 10.08
CA TYR A 8 -19.57 20.04 9.02
C TYR A 8 -18.83 20.10 7.66
N PRO A 9 -18.34 21.26 7.18
CA PRO A 9 -17.56 21.31 5.95
C PRO A 9 -16.21 20.61 6.08
N VAL A 10 -15.61 20.53 7.28
CA VAL A 10 -14.31 19.85 7.49
C VAL A 10 -14.42 18.34 7.28
N LEU A 11 -15.45 17.69 7.83
CA LEU A 11 -15.67 16.25 7.63
C LEU A 11 -15.98 15.92 6.17
N LEU A 12 -16.82 16.73 5.51
CA LEU A 12 -17.12 16.60 4.09
C LEU A 12 -15.87 16.84 3.22
N ALA A 13 -15.06 17.84 3.55
CA ALA A 13 -13.80 18.14 2.87
C ALA A 13 -12.78 17.02 3.05
N ILE A 14 -12.67 16.41 4.23
CA ILE A 14 -11.80 15.23 4.45
C ILE A 14 -12.28 14.03 3.63
N THR A 15 -13.59 13.78 3.55
CA THR A 15 -14.14 12.74 2.66
C THR A 15 -13.86 13.03 1.19
N PHE A 16 -13.96 14.29 0.75
CA PHE A 16 -13.66 14.70 -0.61
C PHE A 16 -12.16 14.67 -0.93
N LEU A 17 -11.30 14.99 0.05
CA LEU A 17 -9.83 14.89 -0.08
C LEU A 17 -9.36 13.44 -0.23
N LEU A 18 -10.04 12.50 0.43
CA LEU A 18 -9.81 11.06 0.28
C LEU A 18 -10.30 10.49 -1.07
N LEU A 19 -11.16 11.24 -1.78
CA LEU A 19 -11.65 10.94 -3.13
C LEU A 19 -10.84 11.65 -4.22
N CYS A 20 -10.03 12.66 -3.86
CA CYS A 20 -9.07 13.26 -4.79
C CYS A 20 -8.02 12.21 -5.15
N GLY A 21 -7.93 11.88 -6.44
CA GLY A 21 -7.07 10.83 -6.95
C GLY A 21 -5.65 10.95 -6.43
N ILE A 22 -5.11 9.79 -6.04
CA ILE A 22 -3.69 9.55 -5.82
C ILE A 22 -2.91 10.21 -6.95
N ALA A 23 -2.19 11.28 -6.65
CA ALA A 23 -1.19 11.81 -7.56
C ALA A 23 -0.13 10.73 -7.67
N ILE A 24 -0.22 9.91 -8.71
CA ILE A 24 0.73 8.83 -8.94
C ILE A 24 2.08 9.50 -9.18
N ALA A 25 2.97 9.45 -8.18
CA ALA A 25 4.38 9.69 -8.42
C ALA A 25 4.79 8.81 -9.60
N HIS A 26 5.19 9.46 -10.70
CA HIS A 26 5.47 8.79 -11.96
C HIS A 26 6.55 7.75 -11.78
N SER A 27 6.17 6.48 -11.92
CA SER A 27 7.12 5.40 -12.04
C SER A 27 7.99 5.59 -13.28
N PRO A 28 9.19 5.00 -13.33
CA PRO A 28 9.89 4.80 -14.60
C PRO A 28 8.93 4.28 -15.67
N SER A 29 8.90 4.96 -16.81
CA SER A 29 7.88 4.77 -17.82
C SER A 29 8.12 3.53 -18.68
N ASP A 30 9.39 3.11 -18.81
CA ASP A 30 9.75 1.89 -19.51
C ASP A 30 11.06 1.27 -18.99
N MET A 31 11.21 -0.03 -19.24
CA MET A 31 12.43 -0.77 -19.00
C MET A 31 12.59 -1.83 -20.09
N ARG A 32 13.80 -1.91 -20.66
CA ARG A 32 14.21 -2.94 -21.60
C ARG A 32 15.38 -3.73 -21.01
N LEU A 33 15.26 -5.05 -21.10
CA LEU A 33 16.28 -5.99 -20.69
C LEU A 33 16.90 -6.62 -21.94
N ASP A 34 18.22 -6.61 -22.00
CA ASP A 34 19.00 -7.27 -23.04
C ASP A 34 20.12 -8.08 -22.39
N TYR A 35 20.62 -9.11 -23.09
CA TYR A 35 21.64 -9.99 -22.54
C TYR A 35 22.80 -10.17 -23.49
N ASP A 36 23.96 -9.69 -23.06
CA ASP A 36 25.21 -9.90 -23.78
C ASP A 36 25.87 -11.21 -23.31
N GLN A 37 25.85 -12.20 -24.20
CA GLN A 37 26.40 -13.53 -23.91
C GLN A 37 27.92 -13.54 -23.83
N GLY A 38 28.62 -12.60 -24.47
CA GLY A 38 30.08 -12.55 -24.48
C GLY A 38 30.65 -12.37 -23.06
N PRO A 39 30.36 -11.24 -22.41
CA PRO A 39 30.79 -10.96 -21.04
C PRO A 39 29.85 -11.53 -19.96
N GLY A 40 28.69 -12.11 -20.32
CA GLY A 40 27.72 -12.64 -19.36
C GLY A 40 27.05 -11.53 -18.55
N THR A 41 26.48 -10.54 -19.24
CA THR A 41 25.99 -9.30 -18.64
C THR A 41 24.53 -9.03 -19.01
N LEU A 42 23.72 -8.71 -18.01
CA LEU A 42 22.37 -8.20 -18.20
C LEU A 42 22.43 -6.67 -18.36
N LEU A 43 21.99 -6.18 -19.52
CA LEU A 43 21.83 -4.76 -19.81
C LEU A 43 20.42 -4.33 -19.47
N VAL A 44 20.30 -3.34 -18.59
CA VAL A 44 19.03 -2.83 -18.11
C VAL A 44 18.91 -1.36 -18.52
N SER A 45 18.16 -1.11 -19.59
CA SER A 45 17.84 0.23 -20.05
C SER A 45 16.54 0.68 -19.42
N VAL A 46 16.57 1.80 -18.69
CA VAL A 46 15.40 2.37 -18.01
C VAL A 46 15.11 3.73 -18.60
N THR A 47 13.84 4.01 -18.87
CA THR A 47 13.35 5.35 -19.23
C THR A 47 12.65 5.94 -18.02
N HIS A 48 13.20 7.03 -17.49
CA HIS A 48 12.66 7.76 -16.35
C HIS A 48 12.93 9.25 -16.55
N GLN A 49 11.95 9.96 -17.14
CA GLN A 49 12.06 11.38 -17.41
C GLN A 49 11.93 12.20 -16.14
N VAL A 50 12.93 13.03 -15.82
CA VAL A 50 12.99 13.82 -14.59
C VAL A 50 13.54 15.21 -14.84
N ASP A 51 13.13 16.19 -14.03
CA ASP A 51 13.68 17.54 -14.11
C ASP A 51 15.14 17.61 -13.63
N ASP A 52 15.47 16.88 -12.56
CA ASP A 52 16.81 16.82 -11.96
C ASP A 52 17.14 15.41 -11.46
N SER A 53 18.18 14.82 -12.07
CA SER A 53 18.62 13.45 -11.81
C SER A 53 19.37 13.24 -10.50
N SER A 54 19.65 14.30 -9.74
CA SER A 54 20.26 14.24 -8.40
C SER A 54 19.22 14.24 -7.27
N THR A 55 18.02 14.76 -7.54
CA THR A 55 16.94 14.89 -6.54
C THR A 55 15.74 13.99 -6.85
N HIS A 56 15.54 13.62 -8.12
CA HIS A 56 14.53 12.67 -8.57
C HIS A 56 15.17 11.63 -9.49
N TYR A 57 15.30 10.39 -9.01
CA TYR A 57 16.06 9.36 -9.70
C TYR A 57 15.63 7.93 -9.34
N VAL A 58 16.05 6.96 -10.17
CA VAL A 58 15.95 5.53 -9.82
C VAL A 58 16.94 5.20 -8.71
N ARG A 59 16.45 5.01 -7.47
CA ARG A 59 17.28 4.75 -6.29
C ARG A 59 17.71 3.31 -6.11
N GLU A 60 16.97 2.35 -6.66
CA GLU A 60 17.19 0.93 -6.36
C GLU A 60 16.89 0.07 -7.58
N MET A 61 17.74 -0.94 -7.78
CA MET A 61 17.61 -1.99 -8.79
C MET A 61 17.71 -3.35 -8.09
N VAL A 62 16.59 -4.08 -8.03
CA VAL A 62 16.55 -5.44 -7.49
C VAL A 62 16.61 -6.42 -8.65
N ILE A 63 17.61 -7.31 -8.63
CA ILE A 63 17.86 -8.28 -9.70
C ILE A 63 17.62 -9.67 -9.15
N GLN A 64 16.77 -10.43 -9.82
CA GLN A 64 16.43 -11.80 -9.45
C GLN A 64 16.74 -12.75 -10.60
N LYS A 65 17.26 -13.92 -10.26
CA LYS A 65 17.45 -15.06 -11.17
C LYS A 65 16.55 -16.20 -10.70
N ASN A 66 15.67 -16.69 -11.57
CA ASN A 66 14.73 -17.79 -11.28
C ASN A 66 13.94 -17.58 -9.97
N GLY A 67 13.52 -16.33 -9.71
CA GLY A 67 12.76 -15.94 -8.51
C GLY A 67 13.59 -15.70 -7.25
N VAL A 68 14.90 -15.95 -7.26
CA VAL A 68 15.81 -15.67 -6.16
C VAL A 68 16.50 -14.33 -6.38
N THR A 69 16.46 -13.44 -5.39
CA THR A 69 17.19 -12.15 -5.44
C THR A 69 18.69 -12.41 -5.38
N VAL A 70 19.38 -12.04 -6.46
CA VAL A 70 20.84 -12.23 -6.60
C VAL A 70 21.61 -10.94 -6.35
N ASP A 71 20.97 -9.79 -6.54
CA ASP A 71 21.59 -8.50 -6.26
C ASP A 71 20.53 -7.43 -5.93
N THR A 72 20.96 -6.41 -5.19
CA THR A 72 20.18 -5.20 -4.90
C THR A 72 21.14 -4.01 -4.87
N VAL A 73 21.09 -3.21 -5.94
CA VAL A 73 21.98 -2.07 -6.12
C VAL A 73 21.24 -0.79 -5.81
N THR A 74 21.87 0.10 -5.04
CA THR A 74 21.32 1.41 -4.70
C THR A 74 22.12 2.53 -5.36
N TYR A 75 21.42 3.61 -5.71
CA TYR A 75 21.97 4.77 -6.39
C TYR A 75 21.64 6.04 -5.62
N ALA A 76 22.45 7.09 -5.82
CA ALA A 76 22.22 8.44 -5.29
C ALA A 76 21.85 9.46 -6.38
N SER A 77 21.88 9.04 -7.66
CA SER A 77 21.48 9.83 -8.82
C SER A 77 21.26 8.91 -10.01
N GLN A 78 20.64 9.41 -11.09
CA GLN A 78 20.60 8.70 -12.38
C GLN A 78 21.51 9.37 -13.44
N PRO A 79 22.11 8.59 -14.36
CA PRO A 79 23.13 9.11 -15.29
C PRO A 79 22.62 10.13 -16.29
N SER A 80 21.35 10.02 -16.68
CA SER A 80 20.68 10.93 -17.61
C SER A 80 19.31 11.32 -17.08
N ARG A 81 18.73 12.41 -17.58
CA ARG A 81 17.37 12.84 -17.21
C ARG A 81 16.26 12.09 -17.94
N GLU A 82 16.60 11.11 -18.78
CA GLU A 82 15.65 10.38 -19.62
C GLU A 82 15.93 8.89 -19.59
N THR A 83 16.52 8.34 -20.66
CA THR A 83 16.89 6.93 -20.77
C THR A 83 18.36 6.73 -20.43
N PHE A 84 18.65 5.71 -19.63
CA PHE A 84 20.00 5.30 -19.26
C PHE A 84 20.08 3.78 -19.14
N THR A 85 21.29 3.23 -19.27
CA THR A 85 21.55 1.79 -19.22
C THR A 85 22.55 1.47 -18.11
N TYR A 86 22.20 0.48 -17.29
CA TYR A 86 23.12 -0.15 -16.36
C TYR A 86 23.49 -1.56 -16.84
N SER A 87 24.68 -1.99 -16.48
CA SER A 87 25.22 -3.30 -16.83
C SER A 87 25.49 -4.09 -15.56
N TYR A 88 24.87 -5.26 -15.45
CA TYR A 88 25.02 -6.13 -14.28
C TYR A 88 25.62 -7.48 -14.70
N PRO A 89 26.75 -7.89 -14.10
CA PRO A 89 27.25 -9.25 -14.27
C PRO A 89 26.19 -10.24 -13.80
N LEU A 90 25.65 -11.04 -14.71
CA LEU A 90 24.60 -12.01 -14.39
C LEU A 90 24.64 -13.16 -15.38
N THR A 91 25.25 -14.28 -15.00
CA THR A 91 25.27 -15.47 -15.84
C THR A 91 23.88 -16.10 -15.89
N LEU A 92 23.24 -16.04 -17.05
CA LEU A 92 21.99 -16.75 -17.35
C LEU A 92 22.30 -17.95 -18.22
N GLU A 93 21.82 -19.13 -17.86
CA GLU A 93 21.80 -20.35 -18.68
C GLU A 93 20.54 -20.37 -19.56
N PRO A 94 20.52 -21.11 -20.68
CA PRO A 94 19.33 -21.17 -21.53
C PRO A 94 18.12 -21.69 -20.74
N GLY A 95 17.03 -20.94 -20.73
CA GLY A 95 15.84 -21.19 -19.92
C GLY A 95 15.77 -20.42 -18.59
N ASP A 96 16.87 -19.82 -18.14
CA ASP A 96 16.86 -18.97 -16.95
C ASP A 96 16.04 -17.69 -17.18
N VAL A 97 15.40 -17.23 -16.11
CA VAL A 97 14.61 -15.99 -16.08
C VAL A 97 15.32 -14.97 -15.20
N ALA A 98 15.68 -13.82 -15.78
CA ALA A 98 16.06 -12.63 -15.05
C ALA A 98 14.82 -11.74 -14.83
N ARG A 99 14.54 -11.36 -13.59
CA ARG A 99 13.53 -10.35 -13.24
C ARG A 99 14.23 -9.15 -12.62
N VAL A 100 14.01 -7.96 -13.17
CA VAL A 100 14.59 -6.72 -12.67
C VAL A 100 13.48 -5.77 -12.26
N THR A 101 13.62 -5.16 -11.08
CA THR A 101 12.72 -4.12 -10.57
C THR A 101 13.49 -2.84 -10.31
N ALA A 102 13.12 -1.76 -10.99
CA ALA A 102 13.63 -0.41 -10.75
C ALA A 102 12.65 0.38 -9.88
N ARG A 103 13.16 1.07 -8.86
CA ARG A 103 12.35 1.92 -7.97
C ARG A 103 12.85 3.35 -7.97
N CYS A 104 11.93 4.30 -8.10
CA CYS A 104 12.21 5.73 -7.97
C CYS A 104 12.39 6.12 -6.48
N ASN A 105 13.20 7.15 -6.23
CA ASN A 105 13.43 7.68 -4.88
C ASN A 105 12.21 8.42 -4.30
N ILE A 106 11.45 9.12 -5.15
CA ILE A 106 10.20 9.80 -4.81
C ILE A 106 9.05 8.80 -4.78
N GLY A 107 8.92 7.96 -5.80
CA GLY A 107 7.80 7.02 -5.84
C GLY A 107 7.59 6.28 -7.15
N GLY A 108 6.97 5.10 -7.06
CA GLY A 108 6.71 4.22 -8.19
C GLY A 108 7.84 3.22 -8.50
N SER A 109 7.48 2.17 -9.24
CA SER A 109 8.41 1.12 -9.66
C SER A 109 7.98 0.47 -10.96
N ILE A 110 8.93 -0.08 -11.71
CA ILE A 110 8.67 -0.91 -12.89
C ILE A 110 9.41 -2.23 -12.75
N THR A 111 8.78 -3.31 -13.19
CA THR A 111 9.38 -4.65 -13.24
C THR A 111 9.31 -5.19 -14.66
N ARG A 112 10.39 -5.85 -15.09
CA ARG A 112 10.48 -6.59 -16.36
C ARG A 112 11.17 -7.92 -16.17
N GLU A 113 10.88 -8.83 -17.08
CA GLU A 113 11.49 -10.15 -17.14
C GLU A 113 12.15 -10.37 -18.49
N TYR A 114 13.25 -11.12 -18.46
CA TYR A 114 13.96 -11.62 -19.62
C TYR A 114 14.22 -13.11 -19.43
N THR A 115 13.76 -13.92 -20.37
CA THR A 115 14.06 -15.36 -20.41
C THR A 115 15.15 -15.59 -21.43
N ARG A 116 16.28 -16.20 -21.02
CA ARG A 116 17.32 -16.57 -21.97
C ARG A 116 16.78 -17.67 -22.90
N PRO A 117 16.71 -17.45 -24.23
CA PRO A 117 16.21 -18.48 -25.14
C PRO A 117 17.02 -19.77 -25.03
N ALA A 118 16.34 -20.91 -25.08
CA ALA A 118 16.99 -22.21 -25.20
C ALA A 118 17.89 -22.23 -26.45
N ALA A 119 19.08 -22.82 -26.36
CA ALA A 119 19.87 -23.11 -27.55
C ALA A 119 19.02 -23.98 -28.51
N GLN A 120 19.04 -23.66 -29.80
CA GLN A 120 18.23 -24.36 -30.82
C GLN A 120 18.53 -25.87 -30.77
N GLY A 121 17.59 -26.66 -30.25
CA GLY A 121 17.73 -28.12 -30.09
C GLY A 121 16.97 -28.72 -28.89
N GLN A 122 16.63 -27.94 -27.87
CA GLN A 122 15.81 -28.40 -26.75
C GLN A 122 14.35 -27.96 -26.92
N PRO A 123 13.33 -28.84 -26.76
CA PRO A 123 11.95 -28.40 -26.75
C PRO A 123 11.77 -27.39 -25.62
N ALA A 124 11.28 -26.20 -25.97
CA ALA A 124 10.96 -25.15 -25.02
C ALA A 124 10.06 -25.76 -23.94
N THR A 125 10.54 -25.79 -22.69
CA THR A 125 9.64 -25.97 -21.56
C THR A 125 8.84 -24.68 -21.51
N VAL A 126 7.68 -24.69 -22.16
CA VAL A 126 6.69 -23.63 -22.03
C VAL A 126 6.24 -23.70 -20.57
N ILE A 127 6.92 -22.95 -19.70
CA ILE A 127 6.30 -22.57 -18.44
C ILE A 127 5.10 -21.74 -18.87
N PRO A 128 3.86 -22.17 -18.60
CA PRO A 128 2.71 -21.34 -18.87
C PRO A 128 2.87 -20.11 -17.99
N THR A 129 3.28 -18.98 -18.57
CA THR A 129 3.02 -17.68 -17.96
C THR A 129 1.55 -17.40 -18.14
N THR A 130 0.70 -18.21 -17.50
CA THR A 130 -0.67 -17.81 -17.25
C THR A 130 -0.54 -16.57 -16.38
N PRO A 131 -0.99 -15.38 -16.83
CA PRO A 131 -1.08 -14.24 -15.93
C PRO A 131 -1.92 -14.71 -14.75
N SER A 132 -1.36 -14.69 -13.55
CA SER A 132 -2.17 -14.93 -12.35
C SER A 132 -3.22 -13.84 -12.34
N ALA A 133 -4.44 -14.18 -12.75
CA ALA A 133 -5.59 -13.28 -12.75
C ALA A 133 -5.99 -12.90 -11.32
N ALA A 134 -5.41 -13.56 -10.31
CA ALA A 134 -5.61 -13.22 -8.92
C ALA A 134 -4.89 -11.90 -8.58
N PRO A 135 -5.59 -10.91 -8.00
CA PRO A 135 -4.96 -9.67 -7.57
C PRO A 135 -3.87 -9.95 -6.54
N SER A 136 -2.80 -9.14 -6.55
CA SER A 136 -1.73 -9.28 -5.57
C SER A 136 -2.27 -9.08 -4.15
N LEU A 137 -1.66 -9.75 -3.17
CA LEU A 137 -2.09 -9.68 -1.76
C LEU A 137 -2.17 -8.24 -1.24
N TRP A 138 -1.26 -7.36 -1.69
CA TRP A 138 -1.24 -5.94 -1.37
C TRP A 138 -2.46 -5.18 -1.91
N VAL A 139 -2.90 -5.50 -3.12
CA VAL A 139 -4.11 -4.92 -3.72
C VAL A 139 -5.35 -5.37 -2.93
N VAL A 140 -5.41 -6.64 -2.54
CA VAL A 140 -6.49 -7.17 -1.70
C VAL A 140 -6.50 -6.47 -0.33
N HIS A 141 -5.35 -6.32 0.32
CA HIS A 141 -5.21 -5.59 1.58
C HIS A 141 -5.72 -4.14 1.46
N ALA A 142 -5.26 -3.40 0.45
CA ALA A 142 -5.66 -2.02 0.23
C ALA A 142 -7.16 -1.89 -0.05
N ALA A 143 -7.73 -2.79 -0.87
CA ALA A 143 -9.16 -2.80 -1.19
C ALA A 143 -10.03 -3.08 0.04
N LEU A 144 -9.64 -4.06 0.87
CA LEU A 144 -10.36 -4.38 2.10
C LEU A 144 -10.27 -3.24 3.12
N LEU A 145 -9.11 -2.59 3.27
CA LEU A 145 -8.97 -1.42 4.14
C LEU A 145 -9.81 -0.24 3.64
N LEU A 146 -9.83 0.02 2.33
CA LEU A 146 -10.67 1.07 1.76
C LEU A 146 -12.15 0.83 2.06
N ALA A 147 -12.63 -0.40 1.83
CA ALA A 147 -14.00 -0.78 2.17
C ALA A 147 -14.29 -0.62 3.67
N ALA A 148 -13.38 -1.06 4.54
CA ALA A 148 -13.50 -0.89 5.98
C ALA A 148 -13.59 0.60 6.39
N ILE A 149 -12.74 1.46 5.83
CA ILE A 149 -12.71 2.90 6.09
C ILE A 149 -14.03 3.56 5.70
N LEU A 150 -14.58 3.23 4.52
CA LEU A 150 -15.86 3.79 4.07
C LEU A 150 -17.01 3.42 5.02
N LEU A 151 -17.05 2.17 5.50
CA LEU A 151 -18.03 1.74 6.48
C LEU A 151 -17.85 2.46 7.83
N LEU A 152 -16.61 2.57 8.32
CA LEU A 152 -16.30 3.22 9.60
C LEU A 152 -16.50 4.75 9.56
N LEU A 153 -16.32 5.40 8.41
CA LEU A 153 -16.72 6.79 8.19
C LEU A 153 -18.25 6.93 8.29
N GLY A 154 -19.00 6.01 7.69
CA GLY A 154 -20.46 5.93 7.85
C GLY A 154 -20.88 5.82 9.33
N VAL A 155 -20.17 5.00 10.11
CA VAL A 155 -20.36 4.85 11.57
C VAL A 155 -20.18 6.18 12.32
N ALA A 156 -19.20 7.00 11.93
CA ALA A 156 -18.95 8.30 12.54
C ALA A 156 -20.02 9.36 12.19
N ILE A 157 -20.57 9.30 10.98
CA ILE A 157 -21.57 10.23 10.44
C ILE A 157 -22.98 9.91 11.01
N LEU A 158 -23.31 8.63 11.15
CA LEU A 158 -24.68 8.19 11.47
C LEU A 158 -25.27 8.78 12.78
N PRO A 159 -24.54 8.90 13.91
CA PRO A 159 -25.06 9.49 15.13
C PRO A 159 -25.36 10.99 15.02
N THR A 160 -24.85 11.66 13.98
CA THR A 160 -25.07 13.10 13.74
C THR A 160 -26.22 13.36 12.78
N TYR A 161 -26.30 12.62 11.66
CA TYR A 161 -27.30 12.86 10.61
C TYR A 161 -28.37 11.77 10.50
N GLY A 162 -28.06 10.55 10.95
CA GLY A 162 -28.94 9.39 10.80
C GLY A 162 -29.95 9.19 11.92
N ARG A 163 -30.09 10.12 12.87
CA ARG A 163 -31.00 9.94 14.03
C ARG A 163 -32.47 9.79 13.66
N GLY A 164 -32.88 10.29 12.49
CA GLY A 164 -34.24 10.13 11.97
C GLY A 164 -34.51 8.76 11.33
N ILE A 165 -33.48 7.92 11.17
CA ILE A 165 -33.62 6.60 10.56
C ILE A 165 -34.07 5.60 11.62
N ALA A 166 -35.14 4.87 11.33
CA ALA A 166 -35.59 3.78 12.19
C ALA A 166 -34.47 2.74 12.37
N GLY A 167 -34.13 2.44 13.63
CA GLY A 167 -33.06 1.48 13.92
C GLY A 167 -31.64 2.00 13.67
N TRP A 168 -31.41 3.32 13.60
CA TRP A 168 -30.08 3.91 13.36
C TRP A 168 -28.97 3.33 14.27
N TYR A 169 -29.29 2.99 15.51
CA TYR A 169 -28.31 2.41 16.44
C TYR A 169 -27.90 0.99 16.04
N ARG A 170 -28.85 0.18 15.53
CA ARG A 170 -28.55 -1.15 14.99
C ARG A 170 -27.70 -1.05 13.73
N LEU A 171 -28.01 -0.08 12.87
CA LEU A 171 -27.21 0.21 11.67
C LEU A 171 -25.79 0.67 12.05
N HIS A 172 -25.64 1.58 13.02
CA HIS A 172 -24.34 2.01 13.54
C HIS A 172 -23.51 0.82 14.04
N ALA A 173 -24.10 -0.03 14.88
CA ALA A 173 -23.43 -1.21 15.40
C ALA A 173 -23.08 -2.22 14.31
N GLY A 174 -23.99 -2.47 13.36
CA GLY A 174 -23.77 -3.39 12.25
C GLY A 174 -22.62 -2.94 11.33
N LEU A 175 -22.63 -1.67 10.92
CA LEU A 175 -21.55 -1.09 10.11
C LEU A 175 -20.21 -1.13 10.85
N ALA A 176 -20.20 -0.84 12.16
CA ALA A 176 -18.99 -0.90 12.98
C ALA A 176 -18.42 -2.32 13.06
N THR A 177 -19.29 -3.33 13.24
CA THR A 177 -18.87 -4.73 13.28
C THR A 177 -18.31 -5.18 11.92
N VAL A 178 -19.03 -4.93 10.82
CA VAL A 178 -18.58 -5.34 9.48
C VAL A 178 -17.29 -4.63 9.09
N GLY A 179 -17.22 -3.31 9.26
CA GLY A 179 -16.01 -2.53 8.99
C GLY A 179 -14.83 -2.96 9.87
N GLY A 180 -15.09 -3.27 11.15
CA GLY A 180 -14.08 -3.80 12.06
C GLY A 180 -13.53 -5.16 11.62
N ILE A 181 -14.39 -6.09 11.22
CA ILE A 181 -13.98 -7.41 10.70
C ILE A 181 -13.12 -7.25 9.45
N LEU A 182 -13.55 -6.44 8.49
CA LEU A 182 -12.77 -6.20 7.25
C LEU A 182 -11.39 -5.63 7.57
N ALA A 183 -11.29 -4.67 8.49
CA ALA A 183 -10.01 -4.11 8.91
C ALA A 183 -9.10 -5.17 9.56
N ILE A 184 -9.63 -6.00 10.47
CA ILE A 184 -8.87 -7.07 11.13
C ILE A 184 -8.35 -8.09 10.11
N VAL A 185 -9.22 -8.53 9.18
CA VAL A 185 -8.84 -9.48 8.12
C VAL A 185 -7.76 -8.89 7.22
N ALA A 186 -7.93 -7.63 6.78
CA ALA A 186 -6.95 -6.95 5.94
C ALA A 186 -5.57 -6.85 6.64
N ILE A 187 -5.55 -6.53 7.94
CA ILE A 187 -4.31 -6.42 8.71
C ILE A 187 -3.66 -7.80 8.90
N ALA A 188 -4.44 -8.84 9.19
CA ALA A 188 -3.93 -10.20 9.35
C ALA A 188 -3.21 -10.73 8.10
N MET A 189 -3.69 -10.36 6.90
CA MET A 189 -3.08 -10.76 5.63
C MET A 189 -1.62 -10.29 5.46
N VAL A 190 -1.25 -9.14 6.04
CA VAL A 190 0.08 -8.54 5.87
C VAL A 190 1.16 -9.28 6.67
N PHE A 191 0.80 -9.91 7.79
CA PHE A 191 1.76 -10.65 8.62
C PHE A 191 2.16 -12.01 8.04
N GLY A 192 1.49 -12.48 6.97
CA GLY A 192 1.87 -13.71 6.26
C GLY A 192 3.05 -13.55 5.31
N THR A 193 3.41 -12.32 4.94
CA THR A 193 4.47 -12.02 3.95
C THR A 193 5.32 -10.85 4.41
N ILE A 194 6.49 -11.11 5.01
CA ILE A 194 7.46 -10.05 5.35
C ILE A 194 8.28 -9.76 4.09
N PRO A 195 8.19 -8.57 3.47
CA PRO A 195 9.05 -8.22 2.35
C PRO A 195 10.50 -8.13 2.81
N SER A 196 11.41 -8.86 2.18
CA SER A 196 12.83 -8.63 2.30
C SER A 196 13.23 -7.45 1.39
N GLY A 197 13.74 -6.36 1.98
CA GLY A 197 14.33 -5.23 1.24
C GLY A 197 13.90 -3.84 1.71
N THR A 198 14.88 -3.07 2.18
CA THR A 198 15.12 -1.60 2.16
C THR A 198 14.03 -0.52 2.22
N ILE A 199 12.73 -0.82 2.38
CA ILE A 199 11.71 0.19 2.78
C ILE A 199 11.43 0.10 4.28
N ARG A 200 12.43 -0.27 5.08
CA ARG A 200 12.23 -0.58 6.51
C ARG A 200 11.56 0.56 7.26
N ASP A 201 11.94 1.82 7.09
CA ASP A 201 11.48 2.84 8.05
C ASP A 201 10.02 3.26 7.86
N ALA A 202 9.60 3.61 6.64
CA ALA A 202 8.20 3.94 6.36
C ALA A 202 7.27 2.72 6.48
N TRP A 203 7.75 1.54 6.07
CA TRP A 203 7.01 0.29 6.25
C TRP A 203 6.85 -0.06 7.73
N ASN A 204 7.93 -0.01 8.51
CA ASN A 204 7.89 -0.29 9.94
C ASN A 204 7.02 0.75 10.66
N ALA A 205 7.08 2.03 10.27
CA ALA A 205 6.22 3.07 10.81
C ALA A 205 4.74 2.82 10.48
N HIS A 206 4.41 2.45 9.23
CA HIS A 206 3.07 2.07 8.82
C HIS A 206 2.55 0.83 9.58
N VAL A 207 3.38 -0.20 9.72
CA VAL A 207 3.00 -1.42 10.46
C VAL A 207 2.82 -1.12 11.95
N ALA A 208 3.75 -0.39 12.57
CA ALA A 208 3.68 -0.02 13.98
C ALA A 208 2.45 0.86 14.27
N LEU A 209 2.21 1.89 13.47
CA LEU A 209 1.02 2.73 13.60
C LEU A 209 -0.25 1.94 13.30
N GLY A 210 -0.22 1.03 12.32
CA GLY A 210 -1.31 0.10 12.01
C GLY A 210 -1.69 -0.79 13.20
N LEU A 211 -0.72 -1.30 13.97
CA LEU A 211 -0.98 -2.06 15.20
C LEU A 211 -1.61 -1.18 16.29
N ILE A 212 -1.15 0.06 16.45
CA ILE A 212 -1.76 1.02 17.38
C ILE A 212 -3.22 1.31 16.98
N VAL A 213 -3.46 1.53 15.68
CA VAL A 213 -4.80 1.71 15.11
C VAL A 213 -5.68 0.49 15.36
N LEU A 214 -5.15 -0.73 15.21
CA LEU A 214 -5.88 -1.96 15.50
C LEU A 214 -6.28 -2.05 16.98
N ILE A 215 -5.35 -1.77 17.90
CA ILE A 215 -5.64 -1.77 19.34
C ILE A 215 -6.72 -0.73 19.68
N LEU A 216 -6.65 0.46 19.09
CA LEU A 216 -7.66 1.51 19.27
C LEU A 216 -9.02 1.13 18.67
N LEU A 217 -9.05 0.47 17.52
CA LEU A 217 -10.27 -0.04 16.91
C LEU A 217 -10.94 -1.06 17.83
N LEU A 218 -10.18 -2.06 18.31
CA LEU A 218 -10.67 -3.08 19.24
C LEU A 218 -11.15 -2.45 20.55
N SER A 219 -10.41 -1.47 21.09
CA SER A 219 -10.79 -0.72 22.29
C SER A 219 -12.09 0.07 22.08
N THR A 220 -12.27 0.68 20.90
CA THR A 220 -13.47 1.45 20.54
C THR A 220 -14.70 0.54 20.44
N LEU A 221 -14.56 -0.59 19.74
CA LEU A 221 -15.60 -1.63 19.63
C LEU A 221 -15.93 -2.21 21.01
N GLY A 222 -14.91 -2.56 21.78
CA GLY A 222 -15.01 -3.06 23.15
C GLY A 222 -15.75 -2.08 24.05
N ALA A 223 -15.42 -0.78 24.02
CA ALA A 223 -16.13 0.25 24.77
C ALA A 223 -17.60 0.38 24.34
N GLY A 224 -17.88 0.25 23.04
CA GLY A 224 -19.23 0.29 22.49
C GLY A 224 -20.11 -0.87 22.99
N ILE A 225 -19.52 -2.07 23.07
CA ILE A 225 -20.18 -3.28 23.60
C ILE A 225 -20.30 -3.17 25.13
N TYR A 226 -19.18 -2.88 25.82
CA TYR A 226 -19.08 -2.78 27.28
C TYR A 226 -20.08 -1.78 27.89
N ARG A 227 -20.41 -0.72 27.15
CA ARG A 227 -21.39 0.30 27.56
C ARG A 227 -22.71 -0.29 28.08
N LYS A 228 -23.15 -1.45 27.57
CA LYS A 228 -24.38 -2.12 28.02
C LYS A 228 -24.30 -2.64 29.46
N TRP A 229 -23.10 -2.96 29.95
CA TRP A 229 -22.86 -3.49 31.30
C TRP A 229 -22.17 -2.49 32.22
N ALA A 230 -21.92 -1.26 31.76
CA ALA A 230 -21.18 -0.24 32.51
C ALA A 230 -21.95 0.34 33.72
N GLY A 231 -23.26 0.06 33.84
CA GLY A 231 -24.10 0.53 34.95
C GLY A 231 -23.98 2.05 35.17
N ARG A 232 -23.58 2.46 36.37
CA ARG A 232 -23.38 3.87 36.76
C ARG A 232 -22.31 4.61 35.93
N HIS A 233 -21.39 3.89 35.29
CA HIS A 233 -20.30 4.46 34.49
C HIS A 233 -20.65 4.64 33.01
N THR A 234 -21.88 4.34 32.59
CA THR A 234 -22.32 4.40 31.17
C THR A 234 -21.98 5.74 30.49
N GLY A 235 -22.11 6.87 31.21
CA GLY A 235 -21.77 8.19 30.69
C GLY A 235 -20.27 8.39 30.44
N GLN A 236 -19.43 7.87 31.33
CA GLN A 236 -17.97 7.91 31.18
C GLN A 236 -17.51 7.02 30.02
N VAL A 237 -18.03 5.79 29.93
CA VAL A 237 -17.74 4.85 28.84
C VAL A 237 -18.17 5.42 27.48
N ARG A 238 -19.33 6.07 27.41
CA ARG A 238 -19.76 6.77 26.19
C ARG A 238 -18.79 7.86 25.78
N THR A 239 -18.33 8.66 26.75
CA THR A 239 -17.38 9.74 26.50
C THR A 239 -16.05 9.19 25.99
N ALA A 240 -15.53 8.13 26.63
CA ALA A 240 -14.33 7.43 26.18
C ALA A 240 -14.49 6.88 24.75
N HIS A 241 -15.59 6.17 24.46
CA HIS A 241 -15.86 5.63 23.12
C HIS A 241 -15.85 6.73 22.03
N LEU A 242 -16.44 7.91 22.30
CA LEU A 242 -16.45 9.02 21.36
C LEU A 242 -15.05 9.61 21.12
N TRP A 243 -14.22 9.72 22.16
CA TRP A 243 -12.85 10.21 22.01
C TRP A 243 -11.95 9.20 21.32
N LEU A 244 -12.03 7.92 21.70
CA LEU A 244 -11.31 6.82 21.04
C LEU A 244 -11.64 6.79 19.55
N GLY A 245 -12.91 6.90 19.17
CA GLY A 245 -13.32 6.95 17.76
C GLY A 245 -12.74 8.14 16.99
N ARG A 246 -12.62 9.32 17.62
CA ARG A 246 -12.01 10.51 16.98
C ARG A 246 -10.51 10.35 16.77
N VAL A 247 -9.80 9.88 17.80
CA VAL A 247 -8.36 9.61 17.72
C VAL A 247 -8.09 8.54 16.67
N LEU A 248 -8.90 7.48 16.65
CA LEU A 248 -8.82 6.42 15.66
C LEU A 248 -8.91 6.96 14.22
N VAL A 249 -9.89 7.81 13.91
CA VAL A 249 -10.02 8.41 12.56
C VAL A 249 -8.76 9.18 12.17
N VAL A 250 -8.21 10.00 13.07
CA VAL A 250 -7.00 10.78 12.80
C VAL A 250 -5.80 9.86 12.51
N LEU A 251 -5.60 8.83 13.34
CA LEU A 251 -4.48 7.91 13.16
C LEU A 251 -4.64 7.00 11.95
N VAL A 252 -5.87 6.63 11.57
CA VAL A 252 -6.14 5.92 10.32
C VAL A 252 -5.69 6.76 9.13
N LEU A 253 -6.01 8.05 9.10
CA LEU A 253 -5.58 8.96 8.01
C LEU A 253 -4.05 9.06 7.93
N ALA A 254 -3.39 9.25 9.06
CA ALA A 254 -1.93 9.24 9.12
C ALA A 254 -1.35 7.90 8.64
N ASN A 255 -1.97 6.78 9.02
CA ASN A 255 -1.51 5.45 8.63
C ASN A 255 -1.70 5.18 7.12
N ILE A 256 -2.76 5.73 6.51
CA ILE A 256 -2.95 5.67 5.05
C ILE A 256 -1.82 6.42 4.35
N ILE A 257 -1.47 7.62 4.80
CA ILE A 257 -0.37 8.41 4.23
C ILE A 257 0.96 7.62 4.34
N LEU A 258 1.25 7.04 5.51
CA LEU A 258 2.44 6.19 5.67
C LEU A 258 2.41 4.99 4.72
N GLY A 259 1.26 4.34 4.58
CA GLY A 259 1.10 3.20 3.67
C GLY A 259 1.34 3.58 2.21
N LEU A 260 0.77 4.71 1.77
CA LEU A 260 1.00 5.27 0.44
C LEU A 260 2.47 5.67 0.24
N SER A 261 3.12 6.28 1.22
CA SER A 261 4.56 6.60 1.12
C SER A 261 5.44 5.36 1.07
N ALA A 262 5.06 4.29 1.78
CA ALA A 262 5.80 3.04 1.81
C ALA A 262 5.75 2.32 0.46
N VAL A 263 4.71 2.57 -0.35
CA VAL A 263 4.63 2.10 -1.74
C VAL A 263 5.08 3.17 -2.75
N GLY A 264 5.57 4.33 -2.27
CA GLY A 264 6.05 5.42 -3.12
C GLY A 264 4.93 6.07 -3.94
N LEU A 265 3.76 6.30 -3.36
CA LEU A 265 2.68 7.05 -4.01
C LEU A 265 2.59 8.50 -3.51
N VAL A 266 3.17 8.82 -2.36
CA VAL A 266 3.22 10.15 -1.74
C VAL A 266 4.52 10.38 -0.99
#